data_AF-A0A653CP81-F1
#
_entry.id   AF-A0A653CP81-F1
#
_cell.length_a   1.000
_cell.length_b   1.000
_cell.length_c   1.000
_cell.angle_alpha   90.00
_cell.angle_beta   90.00
_cell.angle_gamma   90.00
#
_symmetry.space_group_name_H-M   'P 1'
#
loop_
_entity.id
_entity.type
_entity.pdbx_description
1 polymer ?
#
loop_
_entity_poly.entity_id
_entity_poly.type
_entity_poly.pdbx_seq_one_letter_code
_entity_poly.pdbx_strand_id
1 'polypeptide(L)'
;MSPRGDGFTKPDRVLLSYLHLAVTLAVLALAVHLGDGGFASSIDKITRNLDVALSDLSDDHIHYSTYNSTAEYVSDTAFNARGMAGLYNLTGKVMDVVLARDFLLPDLLIVNHRSSGFPIQINKEALKFSSVISAYWLILLVLISLVVVGILLPVCGLCFCCCRCCCGKCGARTRPADKRRDLCQKVLLGALLIALATGMLFCVVCAFASNQQLQDGLNDLPKSMRNSSKDANTYLNNTKKQATHLLVKNFAEFSTQFSDTLGKSEDYVMEQLTLLSNATAMTELQNFVGSIPKIKDSLEQLKQDTNSLRVSASQLNDAMRKVKADLIQTLRNCNNFPECAELYNNISKLQTNIDFNKYVDRYFPRLPDVQPTIQKLDQLPVDKLRAAVNEGAKKLKDIKKEITARLKNVLAETKNTVSRSNDTIQEKLRYVDDTVDTFQNELDTNAEKVIQYTDEYLGNYGKYRNYGGLGISCVILLVTIFLALGLICGICGKRPDGYSDNCCNKGTGGQFLICAVMIMFIFGCVIAAVTIVALVGGLLTDRVVCYPLRNPDKSTILNVLSDYMLSERNSVFSV
;
A
#
# COMPACT_ATOMS: atom_id res chain seq x y z
N MET A 1 -53.50 -61.15 60.88
CA MET A 1 -52.73 -61.43 59.65
C MET A 1 -52.80 -60.17 58.79
N SER A 2 -51.67 -59.60 58.36
CA SER A 2 -51.62 -58.48 57.39
C SER A 2 -52.19 -58.92 56.03
N PRO A 3 -52.72 -58.06 55.10
CA PRO A 3 -51.97 -56.91 54.53
C PRO A 3 -52.77 -55.68 53.97
N ARG A 4 -52.00 -54.65 53.52
CA ARG A 4 -52.35 -53.51 52.60
C ARG A 4 -53.42 -52.50 53.11
N GLY A 5 -53.42 -51.21 52.75
CA GLY A 5 -52.66 -50.44 51.75
C GLY A 5 -53.61 -49.83 50.70
N ASP A 6 -53.58 -48.56 50.30
CA ASP A 6 -52.68 -47.40 50.56
C ASP A 6 -53.54 -46.09 50.52
N GLY A 7 -53.09 -44.82 50.58
CA GLY A 7 -51.78 -44.13 50.55
C GLY A 7 -51.99 -42.59 50.50
N PHE A 8 -50.93 -41.77 50.33
CA PHE A 8 -51.02 -40.31 50.07
C PHE A 8 -49.98 -39.82 49.04
N THR A 9 -50.25 -38.71 48.37
CA THR A 9 -49.80 -38.42 46.99
C THR A 9 -48.42 -37.75 46.85
N LYS A 10 -47.86 -37.84 45.63
CA LYS A 10 -46.49 -37.42 45.27
C LYS A 10 -46.20 -35.92 44.96
N PRO A 11 -47.15 -34.98 44.77
CA PRO A 11 -46.83 -33.66 44.19
C PRO A 11 -46.11 -32.70 45.15
N ASP A 12 -46.37 -32.77 46.45
CA ASP A 12 -45.97 -31.71 47.39
C ASP A 12 -44.44 -31.63 47.62
N ARG A 13 -43.72 -32.76 47.58
CA ARG A 13 -42.26 -32.75 47.69
C ARG A 13 -41.57 -32.09 46.50
N VAL A 14 -42.16 -32.22 45.31
CA VAL A 14 -41.64 -31.61 44.08
C VAL A 14 -41.86 -30.10 44.13
N LEU A 15 -43.07 -29.67 44.52
CA LEU A 15 -43.39 -28.25 44.69
C LEU A 15 -42.48 -27.58 45.73
N LEU A 16 -42.28 -28.22 46.89
CA LEU A 16 -41.38 -27.70 47.94
C LEU A 16 -39.91 -27.63 47.47
N SER A 17 -39.44 -28.61 46.68
CA SER A 17 -38.08 -28.59 46.13
C SER A 17 -37.89 -27.52 45.07
N TYR A 18 -38.89 -27.25 44.22
CA TYR A 18 -38.84 -26.12 43.29
C TYR A 18 -38.96 -24.77 44.02
N LEU A 19 -39.73 -24.70 45.10
CA LEU A 19 -39.81 -23.50 45.95
C LEU A 19 -38.44 -23.22 46.60
N HIS A 20 -37.78 -24.25 47.16
CA HIS A 20 -36.43 -24.10 47.70
C HIS A 20 -35.40 -23.74 46.62
N LEU A 21 -35.47 -24.34 45.42
CA LEU A 21 -34.59 -23.99 44.30
C LEU A 21 -34.82 -22.54 43.84
N ALA A 22 -36.08 -22.11 43.73
CA ALA A 22 -36.44 -20.74 43.36
C ALA A 22 -36.01 -19.74 44.43
N VAL A 23 -36.13 -20.08 45.72
CA VAL A 23 -35.65 -19.24 46.83
C VAL A 23 -34.12 -19.21 46.86
N THR A 24 -33.39 -20.31 46.62
CA THR A 24 -31.93 -20.27 46.55
C THR A 24 -31.43 -19.52 45.32
N LEU A 25 -32.09 -19.65 44.16
CA LEU A 25 -31.82 -18.85 42.96
C LEU A 25 -32.15 -17.36 43.18
N ALA A 26 -33.26 -17.05 43.85
CA ALA A 26 -33.62 -15.67 44.19
C ALA A 26 -32.64 -15.08 45.21
N VAL A 27 -32.20 -15.83 46.22
CA VAL A 27 -31.18 -15.39 47.19
C VAL A 27 -29.82 -15.25 46.54
N LEU A 28 -29.43 -16.13 45.60
CA LEU A 28 -28.23 -15.97 44.78
C LEU A 28 -28.32 -14.74 43.87
N ALA A 29 -29.43 -14.53 43.18
CA ALA A 29 -29.65 -13.35 42.36
C ALA A 29 -29.65 -12.06 43.19
N LEU A 30 -30.29 -12.06 44.37
CA LEU A 30 -30.26 -10.94 45.31
C LEU A 30 -28.85 -10.73 45.88
N ALA A 31 -28.08 -11.78 46.13
CA ALA A 31 -26.68 -11.68 46.55
C ALA A 31 -25.75 -11.19 45.42
N VAL A 32 -26.10 -11.43 44.15
CA VAL A 32 -25.42 -10.84 42.97
C VAL A 32 -25.90 -9.41 42.67
N HIS A 33 -27.07 -9.00 43.16
CA HIS A 33 -27.56 -7.62 43.07
C HIS A 33 -27.16 -6.73 44.27
N LEU A 34 -26.99 -7.32 45.46
CA LEU A 34 -26.59 -6.63 46.69
C LEU A 34 -25.09 -6.77 46.98
N GLY A 35 -24.45 -7.86 46.55
CA GLY A 35 -23.02 -7.91 46.36
C GLY A 35 -22.70 -7.06 45.15
N ASP A 36 -22.29 -5.81 45.40
CA ASP A 36 -22.00 -4.82 44.37
C ASP A 36 -21.24 -5.45 43.20
N GLY A 37 -21.65 -5.13 41.97
CA GLY A 37 -21.05 -5.62 40.72
C GLY A 37 -19.59 -5.19 40.54
N GLY A 38 -19.01 -4.52 41.55
CA GLY A 38 -17.64 -4.03 41.65
C GLY A 38 -16.55 -4.99 41.21
N PHE A 39 -16.68 -6.32 41.25
CA PHE A 39 -15.65 -7.18 40.63
C PHE A 39 -15.71 -7.13 39.10
N ALA A 40 -16.88 -7.38 38.51
CA ALA A 40 -17.06 -7.29 37.05
C ALA A 40 -16.87 -5.84 36.55
N SER A 41 -17.41 -4.86 37.27
CA SER A 41 -17.26 -3.42 37.00
C SER A 41 -15.80 -2.95 37.14
N SER A 42 -15.03 -3.49 38.09
CA SER A 42 -13.61 -3.14 38.20
C SER A 42 -12.75 -3.87 37.16
N ILE A 43 -13.09 -5.10 36.75
CA ILE A 43 -12.45 -5.72 35.58
C ILE A 43 -12.76 -4.93 34.31
N ASP A 44 -14.01 -4.50 34.10
CA ASP A 44 -14.40 -3.64 32.96
C ASP A 44 -13.64 -2.30 32.98
N LYS A 45 -13.48 -1.68 34.17
CA LYS A 45 -12.60 -0.50 34.35
C LYS A 45 -11.11 -0.80 34.11
N ILE A 46 -10.60 -1.98 34.49
CA ILE A 46 -9.21 -2.37 34.17
C ILE A 46 -9.06 -2.49 32.66
N THR A 47 -9.95 -3.20 31.97
CA THR A 47 -9.93 -3.35 30.52
C THR A 47 -10.01 -1.99 29.84
N ARG A 48 -10.90 -1.10 30.29
CA ARG A 48 -11.04 0.24 29.69
C ARG A 48 -9.86 1.17 29.99
N ASN A 49 -9.27 1.09 31.19
CA ASN A 49 -8.05 1.85 31.52
C ASN A 49 -6.83 1.28 30.79
N LEU A 50 -6.81 -0.02 30.51
CA LEU A 50 -5.78 -0.67 29.70
C LEU A 50 -5.88 -0.27 28.22
N ASP A 51 -7.09 -0.26 27.65
CA ASP A 51 -7.32 0.28 26.29
C ASP A 51 -6.92 1.76 26.20
N VAL A 52 -7.23 2.58 27.22
CA VAL A 52 -6.80 3.99 27.26
C VAL A 52 -5.27 4.11 27.40
N ALA A 53 -4.62 3.30 28.23
CA ALA A 53 -3.15 3.30 28.35
C ALA A 53 -2.46 2.83 27.05
N LEU A 54 -3.01 1.82 26.39
CA LEU A 54 -2.56 1.35 25.07
C LEU A 54 -2.81 2.41 23.98
N SER A 55 -3.88 3.19 24.09
CA SER A 55 -4.21 4.30 23.18
C SER A 55 -3.29 5.50 23.37
N ASP A 56 -3.00 5.91 24.60
CA ASP A 56 -2.04 7.00 24.89
C ASP A 56 -0.61 6.59 24.46
N LEU A 57 -0.26 5.30 24.59
CA LEU A 57 0.99 4.74 24.07
C LEU A 57 1.02 4.62 22.54
N SER A 58 -0.12 4.69 21.85
CA SER A 58 -0.21 4.69 20.39
C SER A 58 0.03 6.08 19.76
N ASP A 59 0.02 7.15 20.57
CA ASP A 59 0.16 8.53 20.09
C ASP A 59 1.63 9.01 20.08
N ASP A 60 2.56 8.22 20.64
CA ASP A 60 4.01 8.43 20.48
C ASP A 60 4.42 8.11 19.03
N HIS A 61 4.40 9.13 18.17
CA HIS A 61 4.60 8.99 16.74
C HIS A 61 5.98 8.40 16.44
N ILE A 62 6.02 7.13 16.00
CA ILE A 62 7.26 6.41 15.67
C ILE A 62 8.10 7.24 14.69
N HIS A 63 9.22 7.77 15.17
CA HIS A 63 10.14 8.59 14.40
C HIS A 63 10.97 7.74 13.43
N TYR A 64 10.36 7.36 12.31
CA TYR A 64 11.04 6.69 11.23
C TYR A 64 12.16 7.55 10.64
N SER A 65 13.30 6.93 10.36
CA SER A 65 14.35 7.61 9.60
C SER A 65 13.95 7.79 8.13
N THR A 66 14.39 8.91 7.53
CA THR A 66 14.08 9.25 6.13
C THR A 66 15.20 8.83 5.19
N TYR A 67 14.85 8.17 4.07
CA TYR A 67 15.79 7.87 3.01
C TYR A 67 15.97 9.08 2.09
N ASN A 68 17.18 9.62 2.00
CA ASN A 68 17.52 10.67 1.05
C ASN A 68 18.24 10.08 -0.18
N SER A 69 17.66 10.26 -1.36
CA SER A 69 18.16 9.70 -2.62
C SER A 69 19.26 10.58 -3.22
N THR A 70 20.47 10.05 -3.35
CA THR A 70 21.61 10.71 -4.01
C THR A 70 21.84 10.25 -5.45
N ALA A 71 20.87 9.59 -6.08
CA ALA A 71 20.97 9.13 -7.47
C ALA A 71 20.98 10.31 -8.46
N GLU A 72 22.07 10.43 -9.21
CA GLU A 72 22.22 11.35 -10.34
C GLU A 72 22.12 10.55 -11.65
N TYR A 73 21.26 10.99 -12.57
CA TYR A 73 21.03 10.35 -13.87
C TYR A 73 21.71 11.15 -14.98
N VAL A 74 22.30 10.47 -15.95
CA VAL A 74 23.19 11.05 -16.97
C VAL A 74 22.50 11.27 -18.33
N SER A 75 21.39 10.57 -18.60
CA SER A 75 20.64 10.67 -19.86
C SER A 75 19.88 11.99 -19.97
N ASP A 76 20.01 12.64 -21.13
CA ASP A 76 19.27 13.85 -21.50
C ASP A 76 18.30 13.54 -22.67
N THR A 77 17.19 14.28 -22.72
CA THR A 77 16.17 14.21 -23.77
C THR A 77 16.21 15.41 -24.74
N ALA A 78 17.11 16.38 -24.51
CA ALA A 78 17.24 17.58 -25.31
C ALA A 78 17.65 17.29 -26.77
N PHE A 79 16.69 17.46 -27.70
CA PHE A 79 16.93 17.33 -29.14
C PHE A 79 17.06 18.69 -29.83
N ASN A 80 18.24 18.98 -30.40
CA ASN A 80 18.47 20.20 -31.16
C ASN A 80 18.07 20.03 -32.64
N ALA A 81 16.81 20.33 -32.95
CA ALA A 81 16.24 20.26 -34.30
C ALA A 81 16.82 21.29 -35.32
N ARG A 82 17.73 22.18 -34.90
CA ARG A 82 18.27 23.31 -35.68
C ARG A 82 17.13 24.04 -36.41
N GLY A 83 17.28 24.35 -37.70
CA GLY A 83 16.23 24.97 -38.53
C GLY A 83 15.13 24.01 -39.03
N MET A 84 15.16 22.72 -38.68
CA MET A 84 14.28 21.69 -39.25
C MET A 84 13.03 21.38 -38.41
N ALA A 85 12.87 22.00 -37.24
CA ALA A 85 11.76 21.75 -36.32
C ALA A 85 10.36 21.79 -36.97
N GLY A 86 10.12 22.75 -37.87
CA GLY A 86 8.85 22.85 -38.60
C GLY A 86 8.59 21.67 -39.55
N LEU A 87 9.64 21.16 -40.20
CA LEU A 87 9.55 19.98 -41.07
C LEU A 87 9.30 18.72 -40.24
N TYR A 88 9.98 18.55 -39.10
CA TYR A 88 9.77 17.37 -38.24
C TYR A 88 8.37 17.32 -37.63
N ASN A 89 7.79 18.47 -37.25
CA ASN A 89 6.40 18.55 -36.80
C ASN A 89 5.42 18.18 -37.93
N LEU A 90 5.66 18.68 -39.15
CA LEU A 90 4.87 18.30 -40.33
C LEU A 90 4.98 16.80 -40.64
N THR A 91 6.20 16.24 -40.67
CA THR A 91 6.44 14.82 -40.90
C THR A 91 5.77 13.96 -39.83
N GLY A 92 5.87 14.32 -38.55
CA GLY A 92 5.18 13.61 -37.46
C GLY A 92 3.67 13.56 -37.67
N LYS A 93 3.04 14.70 -38.00
CA LYS A 93 1.61 14.75 -38.33
C LYS A 93 1.24 13.91 -39.55
N VAL A 94 2.09 13.89 -40.59
CA VAL A 94 1.88 13.02 -41.76
C VAL A 94 2.00 11.55 -41.38
N MET A 95 2.98 11.17 -40.55
CA MET A 95 3.12 9.80 -40.06
C MET A 95 1.95 9.35 -39.16
N ASP A 96 1.37 10.25 -38.36
CA ASP A 96 0.18 9.94 -37.56
C ASP A 96 -1.13 9.88 -38.36
N VAL A 97 -1.14 10.39 -39.60
CA VAL A 97 -2.27 10.28 -40.54
C VAL A 97 -2.11 9.06 -41.46
N VAL A 98 -0.89 8.74 -41.89
CA VAL A 98 -0.59 7.65 -42.83
C VAL A 98 -0.44 6.30 -42.13
N LEU A 99 -0.02 6.27 -40.87
CA LEU A 99 0.14 5.04 -40.08
C LEU A 99 -0.92 4.96 -38.98
N ALA A 100 -1.44 3.75 -38.77
CA ALA A 100 -2.18 3.42 -37.55
C ALA A 100 -1.29 3.67 -36.32
N ARG A 101 -1.93 3.95 -35.18
CA ARG A 101 -1.21 4.30 -33.93
C ARG A 101 -0.26 3.20 -33.48
N ASP A 102 -0.67 1.94 -33.65
CA ASP A 102 0.10 0.75 -33.29
C ASP A 102 0.62 -0.02 -34.52
N PHE A 103 1.84 -0.54 -34.40
CA PHE A 103 2.48 -1.41 -35.41
C PHE A 103 1.96 -2.85 -35.38
N LEU A 104 1.47 -3.29 -34.23
CA LEU A 104 0.77 -4.56 -34.11
C LEU A 104 -0.71 -4.30 -34.38
N LEU A 105 -1.37 -5.17 -35.15
CA LEU A 105 -2.83 -5.17 -35.17
C LEU A 105 -3.33 -5.37 -33.73
N PRO A 106 -4.39 -4.66 -33.30
CA PRO A 106 -5.11 -5.07 -32.11
C PRO A 106 -5.50 -6.55 -32.24
N ASP A 107 -5.38 -7.28 -31.14
CA ASP A 107 -5.61 -8.72 -31.02
C ASP A 107 -4.64 -9.64 -31.79
N LEU A 108 -3.49 -9.16 -32.30
CA LEU A 108 -2.49 -10.02 -32.96
C LEU A 108 -1.78 -10.98 -31.98
N LEU A 109 -1.55 -10.53 -30.74
CA LEU A 109 -0.86 -11.30 -29.69
C LEU A 109 -1.86 -11.58 -28.56
N ILE A 110 -2.21 -12.87 -28.37
CA ILE A 110 -3.06 -13.32 -27.26
C ILE A 110 -2.15 -13.93 -26.21
N VAL A 111 -2.11 -13.33 -25.02
CA VAL A 111 -1.39 -13.87 -23.86
C VAL A 111 -2.26 -14.94 -23.19
N ASN A 112 -1.87 -16.21 -23.31
CA ASN A 112 -2.57 -17.34 -22.72
C ASN A 112 -1.89 -17.77 -21.41
N HIS A 113 -2.40 -17.28 -20.28
CA HIS A 113 -1.89 -17.54 -18.93
C HIS A 113 -1.99 -19.02 -18.45
N ARG A 114 -2.35 -19.97 -19.30
CA ARG A 114 -2.55 -21.39 -18.92
C ARG A 114 -1.53 -22.37 -19.53
N SER A 115 -0.52 -21.88 -20.24
CA SER A 115 0.52 -22.72 -20.88
C SER A 115 1.84 -22.66 -20.11
N SER A 116 2.45 -23.82 -19.82
CA SER A 116 3.77 -23.94 -19.17
C SER A 116 4.94 -23.75 -20.15
N GLY A 117 4.88 -22.68 -20.95
CA GLY A 117 5.82 -22.30 -22.00
C GLY A 117 5.40 -20.96 -22.59
N PHE A 118 6.15 -20.43 -23.58
CA PHE A 118 5.93 -19.10 -24.17
C PHE A 118 4.42 -18.74 -24.31
N PRO A 119 3.88 -17.83 -23.48
CA PRO A 119 2.42 -17.62 -23.36
C PRO A 119 1.83 -16.80 -24.51
N ILE A 120 2.67 -16.32 -25.43
CA ILE A 120 2.28 -15.47 -26.55
C ILE A 120 1.81 -16.36 -27.71
N GLN A 121 0.50 -16.46 -27.92
CA GLN A 121 -0.06 -17.09 -29.10
C GLN A 121 -0.39 -16.04 -30.16
N ILE A 122 0.17 -16.23 -31.37
CA ILE A 122 -0.16 -15.39 -32.52
C ILE A 122 -1.59 -15.72 -32.98
N ASN A 123 -2.45 -14.71 -32.95
CA ASN A 123 -3.81 -14.83 -33.44
C ASN A 123 -3.81 -14.94 -34.97
N LYS A 124 -3.99 -16.17 -35.47
CA LYS A 124 -4.06 -16.46 -36.91
C LYS A 124 -5.25 -15.78 -37.60
N GLU A 125 -6.28 -15.37 -36.84
CA GLU A 125 -7.43 -14.61 -37.36
C GLU A 125 -7.05 -13.16 -37.67
N ALA A 126 -6.24 -12.52 -36.83
CA ALA A 126 -5.73 -11.16 -37.06
C ALA A 126 -4.76 -11.11 -38.25
N LEU A 127 -4.03 -12.20 -38.50
CA LEU A 127 -3.13 -12.38 -39.65
C LEU A 127 -3.85 -12.67 -40.98
N LYS A 128 -5.19 -12.69 -41.02
CA LYS A 128 -5.95 -12.77 -42.29
C LYS A 128 -5.59 -11.59 -43.19
N PHE A 129 -5.23 -11.87 -44.44
CA PHE A 129 -4.79 -10.88 -45.43
C PHE A 129 -5.71 -9.65 -45.53
N SER A 130 -7.04 -9.85 -45.41
CA SER A 130 -8.04 -8.78 -45.41
C SER A 130 -7.85 -7.76 -44.28
N SER A 131 -7.58 -8.22 -43.05
CA SER A 131 -7.41 -7.36 -41.87
C SER A 131 -6.12 -6.55 -41.97
N VAL A 132 -5.01 -7.20 -42.34
CA VAL A 132 -3.70 -6.55 -42.53
C VAL A 132 -3.74 -5.50 -43.65
N ILE A 133 -4.40 -5.82 -44.77
CA ILE A 133 -4.64 -4.87 -45.87
C ILE A 133 -5.46 -3.68 -45.39
N SER A 134 -6.52 -3.88 -44.62
CA SER A 134 -7.37 -2.79 -44.11
C SER A 134 -6.63 -1.83 -43.16
N ALA A 135 -5.69 -2.35 -42.35
CA ALA A 135 -4.91 -1.57 -41.40
C ALA A 135 -3.78 -0.75 -42.06
N TYR A 136 -3.16 -1.27 -43.12
CA TYR A 136 -1.96 -0.68 -43.74
C TYR A 136 -2.14 -0.22 -45.19
N TRP A 137 -3.38 -0.10 -45.68
CA TRP A 137 -3.69 0.26 -47.06
C TRP A 137 -2.98 1.52 -47.55
N LEU A 138 -2.92 2.57 -46.73
CA LEU A 138 -2.27 3.84 -47.09
C LEU A 138 -0.75 3.69 -47.29
N ILE A 139 -0.08 2.95 -46.41
CA ILE A 139 1.36 2.68 -46.52
C ILE A 139 1.63 1.85 -47.79
N LEU A 140 0.82 0.81 -48.01
CA LEU A 140 0.91 -0.06 -49.18
C LEU A 140 0.70 0.72 -50.49
N LEU A 141 -0.27 1.64 -50.52
CA LEU A 141 -0.54 2.52 -51.66
C LEU A 141 0.66 3.45 -51.94
N VAL A 142 1.22 4.09 -50.90
CA VAL A 142 2.41 4.94 -51.05
C VAL A 142 3.58 4.12 -51.59
N LEU A 143 3.85 2.94 -51.03
CA LEU A 143 4.92 2.04 -51.47
C LEU A 143 4.75 1.61 -52.93
N ILE A 144 3.55 1.13 -53.30
CA ILE A 144 3.24 0.71 -54.68
C ILE A 144 3.38 1.90 -55.64
N SER A 145 2.87 3.08 -55.29
CA SER A 145 2.97 4.26 -56.17
C SER A 145 4.43 4.66 -56.41
N LEU A 146 5.30 4.54 -55.40
CA LEU A 146 6.73 4.88 -55.53
C LEU A 146 7.50 3.81 -56.34
N VAL A 147 7.17 2.52 -56.19
CA VAL A 147 7.68 1.44 -57.06
C VAL A 147 7.25 1.65 -58.51
N VAL A 148 5.97 1.95 -58.74
CA VAL A 148 5.43 2.23 -60.09
C VAL A 148 6.13 3.42 -60.72
N VAL A 149 6.34 4.52 -59.99
CA VAL A 149 7.13 5.67 -60.47
C VAL A 149 8.58 5.28 -60.76
N GLY A 150 9.20 4.48 -59.89
CA GLY A 150 10.57 3.98 -60.08
C GLY A 150 10.77 3.14 -61.35
N ILE A 151 9.75 2.41 -61.80
CA ILE A 151 9.75 1.63 -63.05
C ILE A 151 9.34 2.49 -64.26
N LEU A 152 8.34 3.38 -64.10
CA LEU A 152 7.88 4.22 -65.21
C LEU A 152 8.91 5.27 -65.63
N LEU A 153 9.67 5.85 -64.70
CA LEU A 153 10.70 6.85 -65.01
C LEU A 153 11.76 6.36 -66.03
N PRO A 154 12.46 5.23 -65.84
CA PRO A 154 13.42 4.73 -66.81
C PRO A 154 12.75 4.27 -68.12
N VAL A 155 11.55 3.67 -68.08
CA VAL A 155 10.81 3.28 -69.29
C VAL A 155 10.44 4.50 -70.13
N CYS A 156 9.86 5.54 -69.52
CA CYS A 156 9.57 6.81 -70.19
C CYS A 156 10.84 7.51 -70.68
N GLY A 157 11.95 7.44 -69.92
CA GLY A 157 13.25 7.98 -70.32
C GLY A 157 13.84 7.29 -71.55
N LEU A 158 13.77 5.96 -71.61
CA LEU A 158 14.17 5.18 -72.78
C LEU A 158 13.31 5.51 -74.00
N CYS A 159 11.98 5.51 -73.85
CA CYS A 159 11.06 5.91 -74.92
C CYS A 159 11.34 7.34 -75.43
N PHE A 160 11.57 8.29 -74.52
CA PHE A 160 11.93 9.67 -74.87
C PHE A 160 13.26 9.75 -75.62
N CYS A 161 14.28 9.02 -75.15
CA CYS A 161 15.59 8.94 -75.79
C CYS A 161 15.48 8.35 -77.21
N CYS A 162 14.78 7.23 -77.40
CA CYS A 162 14.53 6.64 -78.71
C CYS A 162 13.75 7.61 -79.64
N CYS A 163 12.67 8.24 -79.17
CA CYS A 163 11.91 9.20 -79.97
C CYS A 163 12.72 10.46 -80.37
N ARG A 164 13.66 10.89 -79.52
CA ARG A 164 14.51 12.06 -79.75
C ARG A 164 15.70 11.72 -80.66
N CYS A 165 16.43 10.65 -80.36
CA CYS A 165 17.67 10.27 -81.04
C CYS A 165 17.42 9.52 -82.35
N CYS A 166 16.49 8.56 -82.39
CA CYS A 166 16.26 7.72 -83.57
C CYS A 166 15.22 8.32 -84.54
N CYS A 167 14.19 8.99 -84.01
CA CYS A 167 13.07 9.47 -84.83
C CYS A 167 13.08 10.98 -85.12
N GLY A 168 14.00 11.76 -84.52
CA GLY A 168 14.06 13.21 -84.67
C GLY A 168 12.78 13.96 -84.23
N LYS A 169 11.96 13.32 -83.39
CA LYS A 169 10.74 13.89 -82.78
C LYS A 169 11.08 14.40 -81.37
N CYS A 170 10.09 14.74 -80.55
CA CYS A 170 10.30 15.18 -79.15
C CYS A 170 11.36 16.29 -78.98
N GLY A 171 11.19 17.40 -79.71
CA GLY A 171 12.02 18.60 -79.56
C GLY A 171 13.43 18.52 -80.15
N ALA A 172 13.74 17.56 -81.02
CA ALA A 172 15.03 17.50 -81.71
C ALA A 172 15.19 18.57 -82.82
N ARG A 173 14.07 19.07 -83.38
CA ARG A 173 14.05 20.13 -84.41
C ARG A 173 13.72 21.48 -83.78
N THR A 174 14.61 22.46 -83.95
CA THR A 174 14.36 23.87 -83.60
C THR A 174 13.31 24.47 -84.54
N ARG A 175 12.30 25.16 -83.97
CA ARG A 175 11.29 25.90 -84.76
C ARG A 175 11.72 27.37 -84.86
N PRO A 176 11.89 27.96 -86.07
CA PRO A 176 12.43 29.32 -86.19
C PRO A 176 11.52 30.44 -85.65
N ALA A 177 10.20 30.26 -85.69
CA ALA A 177 9.22 31.29 -85.35
C ALA A 177 8.23 30.85 -84.25
N ASP A 178 7.98 31.74 -83.29
CA ASP A 178 6.95 31.59 -82.25
C ASP A 178 5.66 32.32 -82.67
N LYS A 179 4.50 31.77 -82.30
CA LYS A 179 3.20 32.41 -82.50
C LYS A 179 2.84 33.28 -81.29
N ARG A 180 2.05 34.35 -81.48
CA ARG A 180 1.72 35.33 -80.41
C ARG A 180 1.07 34.71 -79.15
N ARG A 181 0.38 33.57 -79.29
CA ARG A 181 -0.22 32.80 -78.18
C ARG A 181 0.81 32.05 -77.33
N ASP A 182 1.99 31.76 -77.89
CA ASP A 182 3.04 30.98 -77.23
C ASP A 182 3.72 31.77 -76.11
N LEU A 183 3.63 33.11 -76.12
CA LEU A 183 4.19 33.96 -75.07
C LEU A 183 3.56 33.69 -73.70
N CYS A 184 2.23 33.63 -73.61
CA CYS A 184 1.51 33.34 -72.37
C CYS A 184 1.83 31.92 -71.87
N GLN A 185 1.87 30.94 -72.78
CA GLN A 185 2.23 29.56 -72.45
C GLN A 185 3.69 29.45 -71.93
N LYS A 186 4.63 30.20 -72.51
CA LYS A 186 6.03 30.26 -72.04
C LYS A 186 6.15 30.93 -70.67
N VAL A 187 5.40 32.01 -70.41
CA VAL A 187 5.39 32.66 -69.09
C VAL A 187 4.79 31.73 -68.02
N LEU A 188 3.66 31.07 -68.31
CA LEU A 188 3.03 30.13 -67.37
C LEU A 188 3.93 28.91 -67.09
N LEU A 189 4.49 28.29 -68.13
CA LEU A 189 5.39 27.15 -67.97
C LEU A 189 6.71 27.54 -67.29
N GLY A 190 7.23 28.74 -67.58
CA GLY A 190 8.41 29.29 -66.92
C GLY A 190 8.15 29.56 -65.43
N ALA A 191 7.03 30.19 -65.08
CA ALA A 191 6.63 30.44 -63.69
C ALA A 191 6.44 29.12 -62.90
N LEU A 192 5.80 28.12 -63.52
CA LEU A 192 5.68 26.78 -62.94
C LEU A 192 7.05 26.12 -62.73
N LEU A 193 7.95 26.21 -63.70
CA LEU A 193 9.30 25.63 -63.60
C LEU A 193 10.15 26.35 -62.55
N ILE A 194 10.02 27.68 -62.40
CA ILE A 194 10.61 28.44 -61.28
C ILE A 194 10.10 27.92 -59.93
N ALA A 195 8.77 27.78 -59.76
CA ALA A 195 8.18 27.30 -58.52
C ALA A 195 8.59 25.86 -58.16
N LEU A 196 8.70 24.97 -59.16
CA LEU A 196 9.21 23.62 -58.97
C LEU A 196 10.72 23.60 -58.68
N ALA A 197 11.51 24.47 -59.31
CA ALA A 197 12.95 24.58 -59.06
C ALA A 197 13.27 25.14 -57.66
N THR A 198 12.53 26.13 -57.17
CA THR A 198 12.69 26.63 -55.79
C THR A 198 12.25 25.59 -54.76
N GLY A 199 11.16 24.85 -55.03
CA GLY A 199 10.76 23.69 -54.22
C GLY A 199 11.85 22.60 -54.17
N MET A 200 12.43 22.24 -55.32
CA MET A 200 13.55 21.30 -55.39
C MET A 200 14.78 21.77 -54.62
N LEU A 201 15.14 23.06 -54.71
CA LEU A 201 16.26 23.62 -53.93
C LEU A 201 16.03 23.51 -52.42
N PHE A 202 14.80 23.77 -51.96
CA PHE A 202 14.42 23.54 -50.56
C PHE A 202 14.57 22.07 -50.16
N CYS A 203 14.07 21.14 -50.99
CA CYS A 203 14.24 19.70 -50.76
C CYS A 203 15.72 19.26 -50.70
N VAL A 204 16.60 19.83 -51.53
CA VAL A 204 18.06 19.57 -51.48
C VAL A 204 18.65 20.00 -50.14
N VAL A 205 18.33 21.20 -49.65
CA VAL A 205 18.81 21.67 -48.34
C VAL A 205 18.31 20.75 -47.22
N CYS A 206 17.03 20.35 -47.24
CA CYS A 206 16.47 19.40 -46.29
C CYS A 206 17.15 18.03 -46.36
N ALA A 207 17.51 17.53 -47.55
CA ALA A 207 18.21 16.26 -47.71
C ALA A 207 19.62 16.29 -47.06
N PHE A 208 20.43 17.31 -47.37
CA PHE A 208 21.75 17.48 -46.74
C PHE A 208 21.65 17.61 -45.21
N ALA A 209 20.75 18.47 -44.72
CA ALA A 209 20.58 18.71 -43.29
C ALA A 209 20.02 17.48 -42.53
N SER A 210 19.18 16.67 -43.18
CA SER A 210 18.70 15.40 -42.61
C SER A 210 19.79 14.34 -42.59
N ASN A 211 20.58 14.22 -43.67
CA ASN A 211 21.71 13.29 -43.73
C ASN A 211 22.76 13.61 -42.65
N GLN A 212 23.06 14.90 -42.42
CA GLN A 212 23.97 15.31 -41.36
C GLN A 212 23.40 15.02 -39.96
N GLN A 213 22.15 15.40 -39.66
CA GLN A 213 21.55 15.10 -38.36
C GLN A 213 21.43 13.60 -38.09
N LEU A 214 21.14 12.81 -39.12
CA LEU A 214 21.10 11.34 -39.02
C LEU A 214 22.50 10.72 -38.88
N GLN A 215 23.58 11.45 -39.22
CA GLN A 215 24.95 11.02 -38.93
C GLN A 215 25.36 11.41 -37.51
N ASP A 216 25.11 12.66 -37.10
CA ASP A 216 25.36 13.15 -35.74
C ASP A 216 24.64 12.24 -34.73
N GLY A 217 23.33 11.99 -34.93
CA GLY A 217 22.52 11.14 -34.06
C GLY A 217 22.86 9.64 -34.10
N LEU A 218 23.50 9.12 -35.16
CA LEU A 218 24.07 7.78 -35.11
C LEU A 218 25.37 7.76 -34.30
N ASN A 219 26.26 8.73 -34.49
CA ASN A 219 27.54 8.77 -33.76
C ASN A 219 27.33 8.86 -32.24
N ASP A 220 26.29 9.58 -31.79
CA ASP A 220 25.94 9.70 -30.36
C ASP A 220 25.14 8.49 -29.82
N LEU A 221 24.60 7.62 -30.69
CA LEU A 221 23.72 6.51 -30.28
C LEU A 221 24.37 5.52 -29.30
N PRO A 222 25.61 5.00 -29.52
CA PRO A 222 26.23 4.07 -28.57
C PRO A 222 26.47 4.70 -27.20
N LYS A 223 26.85 5.98 -27.17
CA LYS A 223 27.05 6.75 -25.93
C LYS A 223 25.73 6.93 -25.17
N SER A 224 24.66 7.29 -25.87
CA SER A 224 23.33 7.44 -25.27
C SER A 224 22.80 6.11 -24.74
N MET A 225 22.93 5.01 -25.50
CA MET A 225 22.58 3.66 -25.02
C MET A 225 23.34 3.28 -23.75
N ARG A 226 24.65 3.58 -23.70
CA ARG A 226 25.49 3.31 -22.52
C ARG A 226 25.08 4.14 -21.30
N ASN A 227 24.75 5.42 -21.50
CA ASN A 227 24.20 6.26 -20.44
C ASN A 227 22.86 5.73 -19.92
N SER A 228 21.95 5.32 -20.81
CA SER A 228 20.66 4.75 -20.42
C SER A 228 20.78 3.40 -19.70
N SER A 229 21.72 2.53 -20.08
CA SER A 229 22.03 1.30 -19.34
C SER A 229 22.56 1.59 -17.94
N LYS A 230 23.48 2.56 -17.84
CA LYS A 230 24.03 3.02 -16.55
C LYS A 230 22.93 3.59 -15.65
N ASP A 231 22.05 4.43 -16.20
CA ASP A 231 20.93 5.02 -15.47
C ASP A 231 19.91 3.97 -15.01
N ALA A 232 19.66 2.93 -15.80
CA ALA A 232 18.84 1.78 -15.40
C ALA A 232 19.45 1.03 -14.19
N ASN A 233 20.75 0.76 -14.20
CA ASN A 233 21.43 0.19 -13.03
C ASN A 233 21.42 1.14 -11.83
N THR A 234 21.59 2.44 -12.05
CA THR A 234 21.52 3.44 -10.97
C THR A 234 20.11 3.50 -10.36
N TYR A 235 19.06 3.40 -11.18
CA TYR A 235 17.68 3.28 -10.72
C TYR A 235 17.47 2.01 -9.88
N LEU A 236 17.82 0.83 -10.42
CA LEU A 236 17.67 -0.45 -9.73
C LEU A 236 18.44 -0.48 -8.38
N ASN A 237 19.67 0.03 -8.36
CA ASN A 237 20.47 0.14 -7.14
C ASN A 237 19.90 1.14 -6.11
N ASN A 238 19.21 2.19 -6.56
CA ASN A 238 18.52 3.11 -5.67
C ASN A 238 17.24 2.47 -5.11
N THR A 239 16.47 1.75 -5.94
CA THR A 239 15.29 0.99 -5.50
C THR A 239 15.65 -0.10 -4.48
N LYS A 240 16.76 -0.83 -4.71
CA LYS A 240 17.38 -1.79 -3.76
C LYS A 240 17.66 -1.16 -2.38
N LYS A 241 18.29 0.01 -2.37
CA LYS A 241 18.57 0.77 -1.14
C LYS A 241 17.29 1.28 -0.46
N GLN A 242 16.33 1.79 -1.22
CA GLN A 242 15.02 2.22 -0.70
C GLN A 242 14.23 1.06 -0.08
N ALA A 243 14.17 -0.09 -0.75
CA ALA A 243 13.52 -1.30 -0.25
C ALA A 243 14.17 -1.79 1.04
N THR A 244 15.51 -1.82 1.11
CA THR A 244 16.25 -2.18 2.33
C THR A 244 15.99 -1.18 3.47
N HIS A 245 15.96 0.12 3.18
CA HIS A 245 15.66 1.13 4.18
C HIS A 245 14.22 0.98 4.73
N LEU A 246 13.24 0.77 3.86
CA LEU A 246 11.84 0.66 4.25
C LEU A 246 11.54 -0.67 4.98
N LEU A 247 12.03 -1.79 4.44
CA LEU A 247 11.63 -3.13 4.89
C LEU A 247 12.53 -3.71 5.99
N VAL A 248 13.80 -3.30 6.09
CA VAL A 248 14.70 -3.76 7.16
C VAL A 248 14.86 -2.68 8.21
N LYS A 249 15.26 -1.46 7.83
CA LYS A 249 15.61 -0.43 8.82
C LYS A 249 14.37 0.15 9.51
N ASN A 250 13.38 0.64 8.76
CA ASN A 250 12.16 1.20 9.36
C ASN A 250 11.33 0.11 10.06
N PHE A 251 11.38 -1.16 9.61
CA PHE A 251 10.76 -2.28 10.31
C PHE A 251 11.48 -2.64 11.62
N ALA A 252 12.81 -2.55 11.67
CA ALA A 252 13.56 -2.74 12.92
C ALA A 252 13.33 -1.57 13.92
N GLU A 253 13.23 -0.33 13.43
CA GLU A 253 12.81 0.84 14.20
C GLU A 253 11.41 0.59 14.82
N PHE A 254 10.42 0.20 14.00
CA PHE A 254 9.08 -0.20 14.43
C PHE A 254 9.10 -1.34 15.46
N SER A 255 9.81 -2.44 15.17
CA SER A 255 9.88 -3.62 16.04
C SER A 255 10.47 -3.31 17.41
N THR A 256 11.41 -2.36 17.48
CA THR A 256 12.06 -1.95 18.74
C THR A 256 11.09 -1.11 19.58
N GLN A 257 10.48 -0.09 18.97
CA GLN A 257 9.42 0.75 19.57
C GLN A 257 8.24 -0.12 20.06
N PHE A 258 7.73 -1.00 19.20
CA PHE A 258 6.63 -1.92 19.53
C PHE A 258 6.96 -2.86 20.70
N SER A 259 8.18 -3.40 20.77
CA SER A 259 8.59 -4.24 21.90
C SER A 259 8.74 -3.46 23.21
N ASP A 260 9.11 -2.18 23.17
CA ASP A 260 9.26 -1.33 24.35
C ASP A 260 7.87 -0.93 24.87
N THR A 261 6.97 -0.52 23.98
CA THR A 261 5.56 -0.21 24.28
C THR A 261 4.79 -1.41 24.84
N LEU A 262 5.00 -2.62 24.30
CA LEU A 262 4.45 -3.85 24.90
C LEU A 262 5.01 -4.12 26.31
N GLY A 263 6.29 -3.85 26.55
CA GLY A 263 6.90 -4.00 27.88
C GLY A 263 6.29 -3.06 28.92
N LYS A 264 6.17 -1.77 28.58
CA LYS A 264 5.49 -0.75 29.41
C LYS A 264 4.04 -1.13 29.70
N SER A 265 3.34 -1.69 28.70
CA SER A 265 1.97 -2.18 28.86
C SER A 265 1.88 -3.39 29.78
N GLU A 266 2.87 -4.30 29.75
CA GLU A 266 2.96 -5.42 30.70
C GLU A 266 3.04 -4.90 32.14
N ASP A 267 4.00 -4.00 32.40
CA ASP A 267 4.24 -3.46 33.74
C ASP A 267 3.00 -2.74 34.29
N TYR A 268 2.32 -1.93 33.47
CA TYR A 268 1.06 -1.27 33.85
C TYR A 268 -0.05 -2.26 34.21
N VAL A 269 -0.24 -3.32 33.41
CA VAL A 269 -1.22 -4.37 33.73
C VAL A 269 -0.84 -5.08 35.02
N MET A 270 0.43 -5.45 35.21
CA MET A 270 0.88 -6.15 36.41
C MET A 270 0.73 -5.29 37.67
N GLU A 271 0.96 -3.97 37.57
CA GLU A 271 0.74 -3.02 38.66
C GLU A 271 -0.74 -2.91 39.03
N GLN A 272 -1.62 -2.63 38.06
CA GLN A 272 -3.07 -2.54 38.29
C GLN A 272 -3.66 -3.84 38.83
N LEU A 273 -3.25 -4.99 38.27
CA LEU A 273 -3.66 -6.31 38.75
C LEU A 273 -3.10 -6.62 40.14
N THR A 274 -1.97 -6.00 40.53
CA THR A 274 -1.41 -6.10 41.89
C THR A 274 -2.18 -5.23 42.88
N LEU A 275 -2.54 -4.00 42.53
CA LEU A 275 -3.37 -3.12 43.35
C LEU A 275 -4.75 -3.74 43.60
N LEU A 276 -5.43 -4.26 42.56
CA LEU A 276 -6.71 -4.94 42.73
C LEU A 276 -6.61 -6.29 43.46
N SER A 277 -5.61 -7.12 43.15
CA SER A 277 -5.48 -8.44 43.78
C SER A 277 -4.99 -8.35 45.23
N ASN A 278 -4.32 -7.26 45.63
CA ASN A 278 -4.11 -6.91 47.03
C ASN A 278 -5.39 -6.31 47.62
N ALA A 279 -6.52 -7.00 47.40
CA ALA A 279 -7.86 -6.49 47.59
C ALA A 279 -8.06 -6.04 49.04
N THR A 280 -8.01 -4.72 49.25
CA THR A 280 -8.29 -4.08 50.53
C THR A 280 -9.63 -4.56 51.05
N ALA A 281 -10.65 -4.62 50.18
CA ALA A 281 -11.98 -5.15 50.49
C ALA A 281 -12.01 -6.63 50.93
N MET A 282 -11.21 -7.54 50.35
CA MET A 282 -11.17 -8.94 50.82
C MET A 282 -10.41 -9.07 52.14
N THR A 283 -9.38 -8.25 52.35
CA THR A 283 -8.59 -8.22 53.59
C THR A 283 -9.40 -7.61 54.73
N GLU A 284 -10.14 -6.53 54.46
CA GLU A 284 -11.11 -5.91 55.36
C GLU A 284 -12.26 -6.87 55.68
N LEU A 285 -12.81 -7.59 54.69
CA LEU A 285 -13.84 -8.59 54.91
C LEU A 285 -13.33 -9.76 55.76
N GLN A 286 -12.09 -10.21 55.55
CA GLN A 286 -11.44 -11.24 56.36
C GLN A 286 -11.24 -10.78 57.81
N ASN A 287 -10.80 -9.52 58.01
CA ASN A 287 -10.65 -8.90 59.33
C ASN A 287 -12.00 -8.69 60.04
N PHE A 288 -13.04 -8.28 59.31
CA PHE A 288 -14.40 -8.11 59.81
C PHE A 288 -15.00 -9.45 60.25
N VAL A 289 -14.96 -10.48 59.39
CA VAL A 289 -15.44 -11.83 59.72
C VAL A 289 -14.64 -12.45 60.87
N GLY A 290 -13.33 -12.18 60.94
CA GLY A 290 -12.48 -12.55 62.08
C GLY A 290 -12.79 -11.83 63.39
N SER A 291 -13.56 -10.74 63.36
CA SER A 291 -13.98 -9.98 64.54
C SER A 291 -15.35 -10.42 65.09
N ILE A 292 -16.19 -11.09 64.30
CA ILE A 292 -17.52 -11.57 64.71
C ILE A 292 -17.47 -12.49 65.96
N PRO A 293 -16.53 -13.46 66.10
CA PRO A 293 -16.46 -14.30 67.30
C PRO A 293 -16.21 -13.47 68.57
N LYS A 294 -15.30 -12.49 68.52
CA LYS A 294 -14.98 -11.62 69.66
C LYS A 294 -16.19 -10.79 70.11
N ILE A 295 -17.02 -10.35 69.16
CA ILE A 295 -18.27 -9.63 69.43
C ILE A 295 -19.28 -10.57 70.11
N LYS A 296 -19.38 -11.84 69.67
CA LYS A 296 -20.21 -12.86 70.32
C LYS A 296 -19.75 -13.11 71.77
N ASP A 297 -18.47 -13.37 71.99
CA ASP A 297 -17.91 -13.64 73.32
C ASP A 297 -18.17 -12.48 74.28
N SER A 298 -18.00 -11.23 73.81
CA SER A 298 -18.29 -10.01 74.58
C SER A 298 -19.77 -9.88 74.96
N LEU A 299 -20.70 -10.27 74.07
CA LEU A 299 -22.14 -10.27 74.34
C LEU A 299 -22.56 -11.38 75.31
N GLU A 300 -21.91 -12.54 75.25
CA GLU A 300 -22.12 -13.62 76.22
C GLU A 300 -21.59 -13.24 77.62
N GLN A 301 -20.41 -12.63 77.70
CA GLN A 301 -19.87 -12.11 78.95
C GLN A 301 -20.80 -11.04 79.56
N LEU A 302 -21.24 -10.06 78.76
CA LEU A 302 -22.20 -9.03 79.20
C LEU A 302 -23.50 -9.64 79.78
N LYS A 303 -23.99 -10.74 79.19
CA LYS A 303 -25.16 -11.49 79.68
C LYS A 303 -24.86 -12.21 81.01
N GLN A 304 -23.68 -12.82 81.16
CA GLN A 304 -23.26 -13.47 82.41
C GLN A 304 -23.14 -12.45 83.54
N ASP A 305 -22.46 -11.31 83.29
CA ASP A 305 -22.28 -10.23 84.27
C ASP A 305 -23.63 -9.62 84.69
N THR A 306 -24.55 -9.39 83.73
CA THR A 306 -25.91 -8.91 84.01
C THR A 306 -26.70 -9.89 84.89
N ASN A 307 -26.55 -11.20 84.68
CA ASN A 307 -27.19 -12.23 85.50
C ASN A 307 -26.56 -12.33 86.90
N SER A 308 -25.23 -12.28 86.98
CA SER A 308 -24.48 -12.29 88.25
C SER A 308 -24.86 -11.09 89.13
N LEU A 309 -25.02 -9.92 88.51
CA LEU A 309 -25.48 -8.70 89.18
C LEU A 309 -26.92 -8.84 89.72
N ARG A 310 -27.84 -9.44 88.94
CA ARG A 310 -29.21 -9.75 89.41
C ARG A 310 -29.22 -10.74 90.58
N VAL A 311 -28.42 -11.81 90.51
CA VAL A 311 -28.32 -12.80 91.60
C VAL A 311 -27.75 -12.17 92.88
N SER A 312 -26.66 -11.41 92.76
CA SER A 312 -26.03 -10.70 93.89
C SER A 312 -26.98 -9.68 94.52
N ALA A 313 -27.75 -8.95 93.72
CA ALA A 313 -28.79 -8.03 94.20
C ALA A 313 -29.91 -8.76 94.95
N SER A 314 -30.35 -9.93 94.48
CA SER A 314 -31.33 -10.76 95.19
C SER A 314 -30.79 -11.27 96.52
N GLN A 315 -29.56 -11.82 96.52
CA GLN A 315 -28.89 -12.32 97.74
C GLN A 315 -28.71 -11.21 98.78
N LEU A 316 -28.37 -9.99 98.37
CA LEU A 316 -28.28 -8.83 99.26
C LEU A 316 -29.65 -8.47 99.88
N ASN A 317 -30.72 -8.52 99.10
CA ASN A 317 -32.09 -8.28 99.58
C ASN A 317 -32.52 -9.33 100.61
N ASP A 318 -32.26 -10.61 100.33
CA ASP A 318 -32.58 -11.72 101.23
C ASP A 318 -31.72 -11.68 102.51
N ALA A 319 -30.44 -11.34 102.41
CA ALA A 319 -29.57 -11.11 103.56
C ALA A 319 -30.06 -9.94 104.42
N MET A 320 -30.48 -8.82 103.81
CA MET A 320 -31.02 -7.66 104.52
C MET A 320 -32.35 -7.98 105.23
N ARG A 321 -33.22 -8.77 104.59
CA ARG A 321 -34.44 -9.31 105.20
C ARG A 321 -34.12 -10.24 106.37
N LYS A 322 -33.12 -11.12 106.24
CA LYS A 322 -32.68 -12.03 107.31
C LYS A 322 -32.12 -11.27 108.51
N VAL A 323 -31.22 -10.30 108.29
CA VAL A 323 -30.67 -9.45 109.36
C VAL A 323 -31.79 -8.72 110.11
N LYS A 324 -32.81 -8.19 109.41
CA LYS A 324 -33.98 -7.62 110.08
C LYS A 324 -34.74 -8.67 110.91
N ALA A 325 -34.96 -9.88 110.40
CA ALA A 325 -35.66 -10.93 111.12
C ALA A 325 -34.91 -11.37 112.39
N ASP A 326 -33.59 -11.61 112.29
CA ASP A 326 -32.73 -12.01 113.41
C ASP A 326 -32.64 -10.89 114.47
N LEU A 327 -32.61 -9.62 114.05
CA LEU A 327 -32.60 -8.47 114.95
C LEU A 327 -33.95 -8.31 115.69
N ILE A 328 -35.09 -8.48 114.99
CA ILE A 328 -36.43 -8.52 115.60
C ILE A 328 -36.58 -9.71 116.57
N GLN A 329 -35.98 -10.85 116.25
CA GLN A 329 -36.00 -12.03 117.13
C GLN A 329 -35.15 -11.80 118.40
N THR A 330 -33.97 -11.20 118.25
CA THR A 330 -33.09 -10.85 119.37
C THR A 330 -33.75 -9.83 120.31
N LEU A 331 -34.42 -8.83 119.73
CA LEU A 331 -35.15 -7.81 120.52
C LEU A 331 -36.37 -8.38 121.25
N ARG A 332 -37.08 -9.36 120.68
CA ARG A 332 -38.16 -10.09 121.38
C ARG A 332 -37.67 -10.91 122.58
N ASN A 333 -36.40 -11.33 122.58
CA ASN A 333 -35.81 -12.03 123.72
C ASN A 333 -35.32 -11.06 124.82
N CYS A 334 -35.23 -9.75 124.53
CA CYS A 334 -34.82 -8.71 125.47
C CYS A 334 -36.01 -8.15 126.28
N ASN A 335 -36.69 -9.01 127.06
CA ASN A 335 -37.87 -8.61 127.84
C ASN A 335 -37.56 -7.88 129.17
N ASN A 336 -36.29 -7.80 129.59
CA ASN A 336 -35.92 -7.38 130.95
C ASN A 336 -35.39 -5.93 131.06
N PHE A 337 -35.32 -5.18 129.96
CA PHE A 337 -34.78 -3.81 129.93
C PHE A 337 -35.69 -2.85 129.14
N PRO A 338 -36.05 -1.67 129.68
CA PRO A 338 -36.97 -0.75 129.02
C PRO A 338 -36.42 -0.16 127.72
N GLU A 339 -35.09 -0.04 127.56
CA GLU A 339 -34.46 0.46 126.32
C GLU A 339 -34.72 -0.44 125.11
N CYS A 340 -34.93 -1.76 125.31
CA CYS A 340 -35.18 -2.70 124.22
C CYS A 340 -36.55 -2.50 123.55
N ALA A 341 -37.55 -1.97 124.28
CA ALA A 341 -38.89 -1.72 123.75
C ALA A 341 -38.92 -0.55 122.73
N GLU A 342 -38.10 0.47 122.96
CA GLU A 342 -37.97 1.61 122.03
C GLU A 342 -37.27 1.18 120.73
N LEU A 343 -36.19 0.40 120.83
CA LEU A 343 -35.44 -0.08 119.68
C LEU A 343 -36.25 -1.04 118.80
N TYR A 344 -37.09 -1.90 119.41
CA TYR A 344 -38.05 -2.75 118.69
C TYR A 344 -39.08 -1.95 117.88
N ASN A 345 -39.62 -0.86 118.44
CA ASN A 345 -40.57 0.01 117.76
C ASN A 345 -39.95 0.81 116.60
N ASN A 346 -38.64 1.04 116.62
CA ASN A 346 -37.92 1.68 115.52
C ASN A 346 -37.54 0.68 114.41
N ILE A 347 -37.15 -0.55 114.77
CA ILE A 347 -36.73 -1.58 113.80
C ILE A 347 -37.92 -2.27 113.10
N SER A 348 -39.06 -2.39 113.77
CA SER A 348 -40.30 -2.88 113.11
C SER A 348 -40.71 -2.00 111.92
N LYS A 349 -40.50 -0.67 112.03
CA LYS A 349 -40.80 0.35 111.00
C LYS A 349 -39.83 0.38 109.80
N LEU A 350 -38.66 -0.24 109.89
CA LEU A 350 -37.68 -0.30 108.78
C LEU A 350 -38.24 -1.13 107.61
N GLN A 351 -38.57 -0.49 106.48
CA GLN A 351 -39.02 -1.20 105.28
C GLN A 351 -37.86 -1.89 104.55
N THR A 352 -37.78 -3.22 104.61
CA THR A 352 -36.79 -4.05 103.89
C THR A 352 -37.40 -4.68 102.64
N ASN A 353 -38.16 -3.89 101.87
CA ASN A 353 -38.72 -4.31 100.59
C ASN A 353 -38.09 -3.48 99.47
N ILE A 354 -36.78 -3.67 99.26
CA ILE A 354 -36.07 -3.08 98.13
C ILE A 354 -36.43 -3.92 96.90
N ASP A 355 -37.34 -3.40 96.09
CA ASP A 355 -37.76 -4.04 94.85
C ASP A 355 -36.68 -3.81 93.78
N PHE A 356 -35.59 -4.57 93.86
CA PHE A 356 -34.36 -4.33 93.09
C PHE A 356 -34.59 -4.30 91.58
N ASN A 357 -35.53 -5.08 91.06
CA ASN A 357 -35.92 -5.03 89.64
C ASN A 357 -36.33 -3.61 89.22
N LYS A 358 -37.13 -2.92 90.04
CA LYS A 358 -37.58 -1.54 89.78
C LYS A 358 -36.45 -0.51 89.84
N TYR A 359 -35.37 -0.77 90.57
CA TYR A 359 -34.18 0.09 90.60
C TYR A 359 -33.22 -0.19 89.44
N VAL A 360 -33.04 -1.47 89.06
CA VAL A 360 -32.28 -1.85 87.87
C VAL A 360 -32.94 -1.28 86.62
N ASP A 361 -34.26 -1.41 86.46
CA ASP A 361 -34.99 -0.84 85.33
C ASP A 361 -35.00 0.71 85.32
N ARG A 362 -34.76 1.36 86.48
CA ARG A 362 -34.74 2.83 86.60
C ARG A 362 -33.38 3.45 86.33
N TYR A 363 -32.29 2.79 86.73
CA TYR A 363 -30.92 3.26 86.48
C TYR A 363 -30.29 2.65 85.22
N PHE A 364 -30.75 1.49 84.76
CA PHE A 364 -30.36 0.84 83.52
C PHE A 364 -31.56 0.58 82.58
N PRO A 365 -32.37 1.61 82.21
CA PRO A 365 -33.62 1.46 81.45
C PRO A 365 -33.47 0.94 80.00
N ARG A 366 -32.27 0.52 79.59
CA ARG A 366 -31.92 0.11 78.22
C ARG A 366 -30.78 -0.92 78.16
N LEU A 367 -30.76 -1.92 79.03
CA LEU A 367 -30.14 -3.19 78.65
C LEU A 367 -31.13 -3.89 77.71
N PRO A 368 -30.91 -3.91 76.38
CA PRO A 368 -31.79 -4.65 75.48
C PRO A 368 -31.68 -6.12 75.84
N ASP A 369 -32.74 -6.89 75.61
CA ASP A 369 -32.56 -8.33 75.64
C ASP A 369 -31.56 -8.72 74.54
N VAL A 370 -30.38 -9.18 74.96
CA VAL A 370 -29.32 -9.65 74.07
C VAL A 370 -29.57 -11.08 73.60
N GLN A 371 -30.53 -11.82 74.16
CA GLN A 371 -30.92 -13.15 73.66
C GLN A 371 -31.28 -13.16 72.17
N PRO A 372 -32.18 -12.31 71.63
CA PRO A 372 -32.49 -12.28 70.20
C PRO A 372 -31.30 -11.90 69.32
N THR A 373 -30.33 -11.13 69.83
CA THR A 373 -29.13 -10.75 69.09
C THR A 373 -28.11 -11.90 69.07
N ILE A 374 -27.90 -12.56 70.21
CA ILE A 374 -27.03 -13.74 70.33
C ILE A 374 -27.61 -14.92 69.53
N GLN A 375 -28.93 -15.17 69.58
CA GLN A 375 -29.57 -16.20 68.77
C GLN A 375 -29.43 -15.96 67.26
N LYS A 376 -29.47 -14.71 66.80
CA LYS A 376 -29.19 -14.37 65.39
C LYS A 376 -27.72 -14.59 65.02
N LEU A 377 -26.80 -14.30 65.93
CA LEU A 377 -25.36 -14.58 65.76
C LEU A 377 -25.05 -16.08 65.77
N ASP A 378 -25.73 -16.88 66.60
CA ASP A 378 -25.63 -18.35 66.61
C ASP A 378 -26.15 -19.00 65.31
N GLN A 379 -27.14 -18.36 64.65
CA GLN A 379 -27.65 -18.80 63.36
C GLN A 379 -26.73 -18.46 62.18
N LEU A 380 -25.75 -17.55 62.36
CA LEU A 380 -24.75 -17.29 61.33
C LEU A 380 -23.65 -18.38 61.37
N PRO A 381 -23.41 -19.12 60.27
CA PRO A 381 -22.31 -20.07 60.20
C PRO A 381 -21.00 -19.33 59.92
N VAL A 382 -20.46 -18.62 60.92
CA VAL A 382 -19.25 -17.78 60.82
C VAL A 382 -18.06 -18.56 60.27
N ASP A 383 -17.92 -19.84 60.59
CA ASP A 383 -16.89 -20.71 60.02
C ASP A 383 -17.05 -20.98 58.52
N LYS A 384 -18.29 -21.12 58.02
CA LYS A 384 -18.55 -21.25 56.58
C LYS A 384 -18.28 -19.94 55.85
N LEU A 385 -18.62 -18.81 56.47
CA LEU A 385 -18.31 -17.47 55.93
C LEU A 385 -16.79 -17.23 55.89
N ARG A 386 -16.07 -17.56 56.96
CA ARG A 386 -14.60 -17.48 57.04
C ARG A 386 -13.92 -18.41 56.02
N ALA A 387 -14.43 -19.63 55.84
CA ALA A 387 -13.96 -20.53 54.80
C ALA A 387 -14.20 -19.97 53.40
N ALA A 388 -15.40 -19.46 53.10
CA ALA A 388 -15.74 -18.88 51.80
C ALA A 388 -14.90 -17.63 51.47
N VAL A 389 -14.63 -16.74 52.44
CA VAL A 389 -13.76 -15.56 52.26
C VAL A 389 -12.30 -15.98 52.01
N ASN A 390 -11.78 -16.95 52.78
CA ASN A 390 -10.43 -17.47 52.57
C ASN A 390 -10.29 -18.18 51.21
N GLU A 391 -11.32 -18.93 50.79
CA GLU A 391 -11.36 -19.60 49.49
C GLU A 391 -11.45 -18.58 48.33
N GLY A 392 -12.25 -17.53 48.48
CA GLY A 392 -12.35 -16.43 47.54
C GLY A 392 -11.02 -15.67 47.37
N ALA A 393 -10.37 -15.32 48.49
CA ALA A 393 -9.04 -14.70 48.48
C ALA A 393 -7.98 -15.58 47.81
N LYS A 394 -8.03 -16.90 48.04
CA LYS A 394 -7.14 -17.86 47.36
C LYS A 394 -7.41 -17.92 45.86
N LYS A 395 -8.69 -18.07 45.45
CA LYS A 395 -9.10 -18.09 44.04
C LYS A 395 -8.69 -16.81 43.30
N LEU A 396 -8.83 -15.64 43.92
CA LEU A 396 -8.39 -14.37 43.35
C LEU A 396 -6.87 -14.33 43.12
N LYS A 397 -6.08 -14.83 44.08
CA LYS A 397 -4.62 -14.94 43.98
C LYS A 397 -4.18 -15.93 42.91
N ASP A 398 -4.90 -17.05 42.77
CA ASP A 398 -4.64 -18.05 41.73
C ASP A 398 -4.98 -17.49 40.33
N ILE A 399 -6.10 -16.76 40.18
CA ILE A 399 -6.47 -16.03 38.96
C ILE A 399 -5.39 -14.99 38.58
N LYS A 400 -4.91 -14.19 39.53
CA LYS A 400 -3.80 -13.24 39.30
C LYS A 400 -2.59 -13.98 38.71
N LYS A 401 -2.19 -15.08 39.35
CA LYS A 401 -1.02 -15.88 38.93
C LYS A 401 -1.19 -16.44 37.51
N GLU A 402 -2.39 -16.91 37.17
CA GLU A 402 -2.68 -17.42 35.82
C GLU A 402 -2.67 -16.31 34.77
N ILE A 403 -3.30 -15.16 35.03
CA ILE A 403 -3.27 -13.99 34.13
C ILE A 403 -1.83 -13.51 33.91
N THR A 404 -1.04 -13.35 34.99
CA THR A 404 0.38 -12.97 34.91
C THR A 404 1.19 -13.95 34.05
N ALA A 405 0.95 -15.26 34.19
CA ALA A 405 1.66 -16.28 33.40
C ALA A 405 1.22 -16.28 31.92
N ARG A 406 -0.08 -16.17 31.64
CA ARG A 406 -0.61 -16.11 30.26
C ARG A 406 -0.14 -14.84 29.54
N LEU A 407 -0.19 -13.69 30.20
CA LEU A 407 0.24 -12.41 29.62
C LEU A 407 1.72 -12.45 29.21
N LYS A 408 2.61 -12.92 30.09
CA LYS A 408 4.04 -13.11 29.78
C LYS A 408 4.28 -14.04 28.61
N ASN A 409 3.55 -15.15 28.52
CA ASN A 409 3.69 -16.09 27.40
C ASN A 409 3.24 -15.45 26.08
N VAL A 410 2.10 -14.75 26.05
CA VAL A 410 1.57 -14.09 24.85
C VAL A 410 2.48 -12.93 24.39
N LEU A 411 3.03 -12.13 25.31
CA LEU A 411 3.97 -11.07 24.94
C LEU A 411 5.29 -11.64 24.40
N ALA A 412 5.82 -12.69 25.02
CA ALA A 412 7.01 -13.37 24.52
C ALA A 412 6.79 -13.99 23.13
N GLU A 413 5.64 -14.63 22.91
CA GLU A 413 5.24 -15.19 21.60
C GLU A 413 5.07 -14.11 20.54
N THR A 414 4.46 -12.98 20.91
CA THR A 414 4.27 -11.82 20.01
C THR A 414 5.61 -11.21 19.62
N LYS A 415 6.52 -10.97 20.58
CA LYS A 415 7.88 -10.48 20.33
C LYS A 415 8.69 -11.43 19.43
N ASN A 416 8.61 -12.73 19.69
CA ASN A 416 9.24 -13.76 18.84
C ASN A 416 8.65 -13.78 17.43
N THR A 417 7.35 -13.56 17.27
CA THR A 417 6.67 -13.51 15.97
C THR A 417 7.09 -12.28 15.17
N VAL A 418 7.18 -11.11 15.80
CA VAL A 418 7.71 -9.89 15.14
C VAL A 418 9.17 -10.06 14.72
N SER A 419 10.01 -10.68 15.56
CA SER A 419 11.41 -10.99 15.19
C SER A 419 11.48 -11.93 13.99
N ARG A 420 10.69 -13.02 13.97
CA ARG A 420 10.61 -13.94 12.82
C ARG A 420 10.12 -13.25 11.54
N SER A 421 9.20 -12.29 11.65
CA SER A 421 8.76 -11.48 10.52
C SER A 421 9.91 -10.63 9.96
N ASN A 422 10.73 -10.00 10.82
CA ASN A 422 11.93 -9.29 10.39
C ASN A 422 12.90 -10.22 9.63
N ASP A 423 13.18 -11.40 10.17
CA ASP A 423 14.09 -12.38 9.55
C ASP A 423 13.56 -12.86 8.20
N THR A 424 12.25 -13.14 8.10
CA THR A 424 11.57 -13.56 6.87
C THR A 424 11.58 -12.45 5.81
N ILE A 425 11.35 -11.19 6.22
CA ILE A 425 11.44 -10.03 5.34
C ILE A 425 12.87 -9.88 4.81
N GLN A 426 13.89 -10.03 5.67
CA GLN A 426 15.28 -9.95 5.25
C GLN A 426 15.68 -11.09 4.30
N GLU A 427 15.19 -12.30 4.52
CA GLU A 427 15.40 -13.44 3.61
C GLU A 427 14.76 -13.20 2.23
N LYS A 428 13.47 -12.81 2.19
CA LYS A 428 12.76 -12.53 0.94
C LYS A 428 13.34 -11.32 0.21
N LEU A 429 13.81 -10.31 0.95
CA LEU A 429 14.50 -9.17 0.35
C LEU A 429 15.84 -9.59 -0.28
N ARG A 430 16.63 -10.46 0.36
CA ARG A 430 17.87 -11.00 -0.22
C ARG A 430 17.65 -11.79 -1.52
N TYR A 431 16.53 -12.50 -1.64
CA TYR A 431 16.15 -13.16 -2.88
C TYR A 431 15.83 -12.16 -4.01
N VAL A 432 15.07 -11.11 -3.70
CA VAL A 432 14.83 -10.00 -4.64
C VAL A 432 16.16 -9.30 -5.01
N ASP A 433 17.06 -9.16 -4.03
CA ASP A 433 18.36 -8.53 -4.20
C ASP A 433 19.26 -9.28 -5.19
N ASP A 434 19.37 -10.60 -5.03
CA ASP A 434 20.09 -11.52 -5.92
C ASP A 434 19.48 -11.58 -7.33
N THR A 435 18.14 -11.52 -7.42
CA THR A 435 17.41 -11.44 -8.70
C THR A 435 17.71 -10.13 -9.43
N VAL A 436 17.73 -9.00 -8.70
CA VAL A 436 18.06 -7.68 -9.25
C VAL A 436 19.52 -7.60 -9.67
N ASP A 437 20.45 -8.12 -8.87
CA ASP A 437 21.88 -8.16 -9.21
C ASP A 437 22.14 -9.07 -10.42
N THR A 438 21.43 -10.20 -10.53
CA THR A 438 21.47 -11.07 -11.72
C THR A 438 20.97 -10.32 -12.96
N PHE A 439 19.83 -9.64 -12.86
CA PHE A 439 19.29 -8.84 -13.97
C PHE A 439 20.20 -7.66 -14.35
N GLN A 440 20.84 -6.99 -13.40
CA GLN A 440 21.85 -5.96 -13.69
C GLN A 440 23.05 -6.54 -14.46
N ASN A 441 23.58 -7.69 -14.02
CA ASN A 441 24.69 -8.36 -14.70
C ASN A 441 24.32 -8.81 -16.13
N GLU A 442 23.10 -9.33 -16.34
CA GLU A 442 22.60 -9.67 -17.68
C GLU A 442 22.37 -8.43 -18.54
N LEU A 443 21.80 -7.36 -17.97
CA LEU A 443 21.59 -6.08 -18.64
C LEU A 443 22.93 -5.50 -19.10
N ASP A 444 23.93 -5.37 -18.22
CA ASP A 444 25.26 -4.88 -18.59
C ASP A 444 25.93 -5.77 -19.63
N THR A 445 25.89 -7.09 -19.45
CA THR A 445 26.53 -8.03 -20.37
C THR A 445 25.89 -7.99 -21.76
N ASN A 446 24.56 -7.87 -21.86
CA ASN A 446 23.84 -7.87 -23.13
C ASN A 446 23.80 -6.48 -23.78
N ALA A 447 23.63 -5.42 -22.99
CA ALA A 447 23.70 -4.05 -23.46
C ALA A 447 25.10 -3.70 -23.98
N GLU A 448 26.18 -4.01 -23.24
CA GLU A 448 27.55 -3.73 -23.68
C GLU A 448 27.89 -4.52 -24.96
N LYS A 449 27.44 -5.78 -25.12
CA LYS A 449 27.56 -6.52 -26.40
C LYS A 449 26.85 -5.80 -27.56
N VAL A 450 25.61 -5.35 -27.36
CA VAL A 450 24.83 -4.64 -28.38
C VAL A 450 25.45 -3.27 -28.70
N ILE A 451 25.94 -2.55 -27.69
CA ILE A 451 26.63 -1.27 -27.82
C ILE A 451 27.93 -1.44 -28.61
N GLN A 452 28.78 -2.40 -28.24
CA GLN A 452 30.04 -2.69 -28.94
C GLN A 452 29.80 -3.10 -30.40
N TYR A 453 28.85 -4.00 -30.65
CA TYR A 453 28.45 -4.38 -32.01
C TYR A 453 27.95 -3.18 -32.82
N THR A 454 27.13 -2.32 -32.21
CA THR A 454 26.60 -1.11 -32.86
C THR A 454 27.70 -0.09 -33.15
N ASP A 455 28.63 0.12 -32.22
CA ASP A 455 29.75 1.05 -32.37
C ASP A 455 30.74 0.58 -33.46
N GLU A 456 31.10 -0.71 -33.46
CA GLU A 456 31.93 -1.31 -34.52
C GLU A 456 31.23 -1.22 -35.89
N TYR A 457 29.94 -1.54 -35.94
CA TYR A 457 29.15 -1.46 -37.18
C TYR A 457 29.03 -0.01 -37.69
N LEU A 458 28.85 0.98 -36.82
CA LEU A 458 28.84 2.40 -37.20
C LEU A 458 30.23 2.90 -37.61
N GLY A 459 31.29 2.50 -36.91
CA GLY A 459 32.67 2.86 -37.22
C GLY A 459 33.12 2.36 -38.60
N ASN A 460 32.66 1.16 -38.98
CA ASN A 460 32.95 0.51 -40.26
C ASN A 460 31.96 0.93 -41.37
N TYR A 461 30.65 0.78 -41.18
CA TYR A 461 29.62 0.99 -42.21
C TYR A 461 28.98 2.39 -42.21
N GLY A 462 28.99 3.11 -41.10
CA GLY A 462 28.38 4.44 -40.98
C GLY A 462 28.99 5.46 -41.95
N LYS A 463 30.31 5.37 -42.20
CA LYS A 463 31.02 6.18 -43.20
C LYS A 463 30.47 5.95 -44.61
N TYR A 464 30.35 4.70 -45.04
CA TYR A 464 29.81 4.35 -46.37
C TYR A 464 28.36 4.82 -46.53
N ARG A 465 27.52 4.67 -45.50
CA ARG A 465 26.15 5.19 -45.50
C ARG A 465 26.13 6.72 -45.70
N ASN A 466 26.96 7.45 -44.96
CA ASN A 466 27.05 8.90 -45.08
C ASN A 466 27.51 9.34 -46.49
N TYR A 467 28.53 8.68 -47.06
CA TYR A 467 28.95 8.95 -48.45
C TYR A 467 27.85 8.62 -49.47
N GLY A 468 27.05 7.58 -49.25
CA GLY A 468 25.87 7.27 -50.08
C GLY A 468 24.82 8.38 -50.04
N GLY A 469 24.42 8.82 -48.85
CA GLY A 469 23.46 9.92 -48.67
C GLY A 469 23.97 11.26 -49.22
N LEU A 470 25.26 11.55 -49.04
CA LEU A 470 25.94 12.70 -49.63
C LEU A 470 25.93 12.63 -51.16
N GLY A 471 26.27 11.46 -51.75
CA GLY A 471 26.30 11.25 -53.19
C GLY A 471 24.93 11.46 -53.85
N ILE A 472 23.86 10.96 -53.24
CA ILE A 472 22.48 11.18 -53.71
C ILE A 472 22.11 12.66 -53.62
N SER A 473 22.44 13.32 -52.50
CA SER A 473 22.19 14.75 -52.31
C SER A 473 22.94 15.60 -53.36
N CYS A 474 24.16 15.21 -53.71
CA CYS A 474 24.95 15.82 -54.80
C CYS A 474 24.32 15.60 -56.20
N VAL A 475 23.74 14.43 -56.49
CA VAL A 475 23.02 14.19 -57.76
C VAL A 475 21.78 15.08 -57.87
N ILE A 476 20.98 15.20 -56.81
CA ILE A 476 19.80 16.07 -56.81
C ILE A 476 20.22 17.55 -56.92
N LEU A 477 21.26 17.96 -56.19
CA LEU A 477 21.85 19.30 -56.30
C LEU A 477 22.32 19.60 -57.72
N LEU A 478 23.01 18.67 -58.38
CA LEU A 478 23.49 18.80 -59.76
C LEU A 478 22.32 18.95 -60.74
N VAL A 479 21.21 18.23 -60.56
CA VAL A 479 19.97 18.48 -61.31
C VAL A 479 19.45 19.90 -61.06
N THR A 480 19.39 20.36 -59.80
CA THR A 480 18.91 21.73 -59.51
C THR A 480 19.79 22.81 -60.10
N ILE A 481 21.11 22.61 -60.20
CA ILE A 481 22.02 23.52 -60.91
C ILE A 481 21.69 23.58 -62.39
N PHE A 482 21.49 22.44 -63.07
CA PHE A 482 21.12 22.45 -64.49
C PHE A 482 19.73 23.06 -64.75
N LEU A 483 18.77 22.88 -63.83
CA LEU A 483 17.48 23.57 -63.90
C LEU A 483 17.63 25.08 -63.68
N ALA A 484 18.45 25.51 -62.73
CA ALA A 484 18.71 26.93 -62.45
C ALA A 484 19.44 27.62 -63.61
N LEU A 485 20.49 27.00 -64.17
CA LEU A 485 21.18 27.49 -65.37
C LEU A 485 20.24 27.53 -66.59
N GLY A 486 19.40 26.49 -66.75
CA GLY A 486 18.35 26.44 -67.77
C GLY A 486 17.35 27.60 -67.66
N LEU A 487 16.92 27.93 -66.44
CA LEU A 487 16.05 29.07 -66.15
C LEU A 487 16.75 30.41 -66.41
N ILE A 488 17.96 30.62 -65.88
CA ILE A 488 18.72 31.87 -66.04
C ILE A 488 19.00 32.15 -67.52
N CYS A 489 19.49 31.15 -68.27
CA CYS A 489 19.71 31.29 -69.72
C CYS A 489 18.40 31.35 -70.53
N GLY A 490 17.30 30.79 -70.02
CA GLY A 490 15.97 30.89 -70.66
C GLY A 490 15.33 32.28 -70.52
N ILE A 491 15.48 32.93 -69.36
CA ILE A 491 14.94 34.26 -69.06
C ILE A 491 15.84 35.36 -69.61
N CYS A 492 17.14 35.32 -69.29
CA CYS A 492 18.10 36.38 -69.61
C CYS A 492 18.80 36.21 -70.97
N GLY A 493 18.73 35.02 -71.58
CA GLY A 493 19.45 34.74 -72.83
C GLY A 493 18.90 35.51 -74.03
N LYS A 494 19.80 35.89 -74.95
CA LYS A 494 19.40 36.39 -76.28
C LYS A 494 18.86 35.25 -77.15
N ARG A 495 18.20 35.59 -78.27
CA ARG A 495 17.78 34.60 -79.28
C ARG A 495 19.05 34.00 -79.93
N PRO A 496 19.05 32.72 -80.34
CA PRO A 496 20.20 32.13 -81.02
C PRO A 496 20.36 32.72 -82.42
N ASP A 497 21.11 33.81 -82.50
CA ASP A 497 21.55 34.43 -83.74
C ASP A 497 22.88 33.75 -84.12
N GLY A 498 22.94 33.08 -85.28
CA GLY A 498 23.96 32.10 -85.66
C GLY A 498 25.38 32.63 -85.93
N TYR A 499 25.75 33.76 -85.31
CA TYR A 499 27.01 34.47 -85.51
C TYR A 499 27.62 35.02 -84.20
N SER A 500 27.08 34.68 -83.02
CA SER A 500 27.66 35.12 -81.74
C SER A 500 27.71 34.03 -80.67
N ASP A 501 28.93 33.65 -80.27
CA ASP A 501 29.21 32.72 -79.16
C ASP A 501 29.09 33.44 -77.79
N ASN A 502 27.88 33.91 -77.50
CA ASN A 502 27.53 34.38 -76.17
C ASN A 502 27.10 33.18 -75.32
N CYS A 503 27.84 32.92 -74.22
CA CYS A 503 27.59 31.81 -73.28
C CYS A 503 26.11 31.75 -72.79
N CYS A 504 25.46 32.91 -72.63
CA CYS A 504 24.05 33.01 -72.22
C CYS A 504 23.11 33.21 -73.41
N ASN A 505 22.66 32.10 -74.00
CA ASN A 505 21.74 32.05 -75.14
C ASN A 505 20.53 31.15 -74.80
N LYS A 506 19.33 31.49 -75.32
CA LYS A 506 18.11 30.68 -75.14
C LYS A 506 18.25 29.25 -75.69
N GLY A 507 19.12 29.05 -76.70
CA GLY A 507 19.50 27.71 -77.16
C GLY A 507 20.18 26.89 -76.07
N THR A 508 21.21 27.46 -75.43
CA THR A 508 21.97 26.86 -74.33
C THR A 508 21.09 26.55 -73.12
N GLY A 509 20.16 27.46 -72.76
CA GLY A 509 19.19 27.21 -71.69
C GLY A 509 18.28 26.00 -71.96
N GLY A 510 17.85 25.83 -73.21
CA GLY A 510 17.10 24.65 -73.65
C GLY A 510 17.93 23.35 -73.57
N GLN A 511 19.24 23.41 -73.89
CA GLN A 511 20.14 22.28 -73.74
C GLN A 511 20.35 21.90 -72.27
N PHE A 512 20.56 22.86 -71.36
CA PHE A 512 20.68 22.59 -69.92
C PHE A 512 19.41 21.96 -69.32
N LEU A 513 18.22 22.41 -69.70
CA LEU A 513 16.97 21.77 -69.28
C LEU A 513 16.85 20.33 -69.78
N ILE A 514 17.29 20.04 -71.01
CA ILE A 514 17.30 18.67 -71.54
C ILE A 514 18.34 17.81 -70.78
N CYS A 515 19.52 18.33 -70.48
CA CYS A 515 20.52 17.64 -69.66
C CYS A 515 19.96 17.31 -68.26
N ALA A 516 19.29 18.24 -67.59
CA ALA A 516 18.63 17.99 -66.30
C ALA A 516 17.61 16.83 -66.39
N VAL A 517 16.78 16.81 -67.42
CA VAL A 517 15.78 15.75 -67.66
C VAL A 517 16.44 14.39 -67.94
N MET A 518 17.52 14.35 -68.73
CA MET A 518 18.27 13.11 -68.98
C MET A 518 18.88 12.53 -67.69
N ILE A 519 19.45 13.40 -66.85
CA ILE A 519 20.04 13.01 -65.55
C ILE A 519 18.93 12.51 -64.59
N MET A 520 17.76 13.15 -64.58
CA MET A 520 16.59 12.68 -63.82
C MET A 520 16.09 11.30 -64.27
N PHE A 521 16.15 10.96 -65.56
CA PHE A 521 15.81 9.61 -66.03
C PHE A 521 16.88 8.56 -65.68
N ILE A 522 18.18 8.92 -65.76
CA ILE A 522 19.29 8.02 -65.43
C ILE A 522 19.29 7.66 -63.93
N PHE A 523 19.22 8.68 -63.06
CA PHE A 523 19.28 8.48 -61.62
C PHE A 523 17.92 8.29 -60.95
N GLY A 524 16.80 8.50 -61.65
CA GLY A 524 15.45 8.42 -61.09
C GLY A 524 15.12 7.06 -60.47
N CYS A 525 15.54 5.96 -61.10
CA CYS A 525 15.37 4.62 -60.54
C CYS A 525 16.19 4.41 -59.25
N VAL A 526 17.41 4.97 -59.18
CA VAL A 526 18.29 4.87 -58.00
C VAL A 526 17.73 5.71 -56.85
N ILE A 527 17.29 6.94 -57.14
CA ILE A 527 16.66 7.82 -56.15
C ILE A 527 15.38 7.18 -55.61
N ALA A 528 14.52 6.62 -56.47
CA ALA A 528 13.31 5.91 -56.06
C ALA A 528 13.61 4.67 -55.19
N ALA A 529 14.63 3.88 -55.54
CA ALA A 529 15.02 2.72 -54.73
C ALA A 529 15.50 3.14 -53.34
N VAL A 530 16.31 4.20 -53.23
CA VAL A 530 16.80 4.66 -51.92
C VAL A 530 15.69 5.34 -51.10
N THR A 531 14.75 6.06 -51.70
CA THR A 531 13.62 6.60 -50.96
C THR A 531 12.68 5.51 -50.45
N ILE A 532 12.51 4.38 -51.15
CA ILE A 532 11.83 3.19 -50.60
C ILE A 532 12.55 2.68 -49.34
N VAL A 533 13.87 2.45 -49.42
CA VAL A 533 14.65 1.91 -48.30
C VAL A 533 14.64 2.87 -47.11
N ALA A 534 14.79 4.18 -47.34
CA ALA A 534 14.74 5.21 -46.30
C ALA A 534 13.35 5.33 -45.68
N LEU A 535 12.27 5.22 -46.47
CA LEU A 535 10.90 5.21 -45.98
C LEU A 535 10.66 3.98 -45.09
N VAL A 536 10.90 2.77 -45.60
CA VAL A 536 10.67 1.52 -44.85
C VAL A 536 11.50 1.49 -43.57
N GLY A 537 12.79 1.83 -43.62
CA GLY A 537 13.65 1.89 -42.44
C GLY A 537 13.19 2.95 -41.43
N GLY A 538 12.77 4.12 -41.89
CA GLY A 538 12.22 5.18 -41.03
C GLY A 538 10.91 4.78 -40.35
N LEU A 539 9.98 4.19 -41.10
CA LEU A 539 8.68 3.74 -40.57
C LEU A 539 8.83 2.63 -39.52
N LEU A 540 9.71 1.65 -39.78
CA LEU A 540 10.00 0.58 -38.81
C LEU A 540 10.64 1.14 -37.54
N THR A 541 11.65 2.01 -37.67
CA THR A 541 12.34 2.59 -36.50
C THR A 541 11.39 3.45 -35.66
N ASP A 542 10.58 4.30 -36.30
CA ASP A 542 9.60 5.14 -35.61
C ASP A 542 8.57 4.33 -34.82
N ARG A 543 7.96 3.32 -35.46
CA ARG A 543 6.84 2.58 -34.84
C ARG A 543 7.27 1.43 -33.91
N VAL A 544 8.42 0.80 -34.13
CA VAL A 544 8.92 -0.30 -33.28
C VAL A 544 9.73 0.22 -32.09
N VAL A 545 10.48 1.32 -32.25
CA VAL A 545 11.39 1.82 -31.20
C VAL A 545 10.92 3.16 -30.62
N CYS A 546 10.73 4.18 -31.46
CA CYS A 546 10.45 5.53 -30.96
C CYS A 546 9.05 5.67 -30.33
N TYR A 547 8.02 5.05 -30.92
CA TYR A 547 6.64 5.19 -30.46
C TYR A 547 6.39 4.54 -29.08
N PRO A 548 6.84 3.30 -28.79
CA PRO A 548 6.72 2.72 -27.46
C PRO A 548 7.50 3.50 -26.40
N LEU A 549 8.73 3.94 -26.70
CA LEU A 549 9.54 4.75 -25.78
C LEU A 549 8.90 6.11 -25.46
N ARG A 550 8.16 6.70 -26.42
CA ARG A 550 7.49 8.00 -26.24
C ARG A 550 6.13 7.89 -25.55
N ASN A 551 5.43 6.75 -25.66
CA ASN A 551 4.10 6.54 -25.10
C ASN A 551 4.00 5.13 -24.47
N PRO A 552 4.68 4.87 -23.34
CA PRO A 552 4.76 3.53 -22.77
C PRO A 552 3.38 2.92 -22.51
N ASP A 553 2.51 3.64 -21.79
CA ASP A 553 1.16 3.22 -21.35
C ASP A 553 0.22 2.78 -22.48
N LYS A 554 0.46 3.28 -23.71
CA LYS A 554 -0.42 3.06 -24.87
C LYS A 554 0.11 2.00 -25.83
N SER A 555 1.35 1.56 -25.65
CA SER A 555 2.00 0.68 -26.62
C SER A 555 1.69 -0.79 -26.35
N THR A 556 1.08 -1.46 -27.33
CA THR A 556 0.77 -2.90 -27.21
C THR A 556 2.05 -3.74 -26.99
N ILE A 557 3.19 -3.30 -27.54
CA ILE A 557 4.48 -3.99 -27.41
C ILE A 557 4.97 -4.04 -25.96
N LEU A 558 5.00 -2.90 -25.25
CA LEU A 558 5.45 -2.87 -23.86
C LEU A 558 4.43 -3.51 -22.91
N ASN A 559 3.13 -3.42 -23.20
CA ASN A 559 2.11 -4.11 -22.42
C ASN A 559 2.27 -5.64 -22.50
N VAL A 560 2.48 -6.21 -23.70
CA VAL A 560 2.72 -7.66 -23.85
C VAL A 560 4.05 -8.08 -23.19
N LEU A 561 5.10 -7.26 -23.26
CA LEU A 561 6.35 -7.52 -22.56
C LEU A 561 6.16 -7.50 -21.03
N SER A 562 5.41 -6.53 -20.52
CA SER A 562 5.03 -6.44 -19.10
C SER A 562 4.24 -7.68 -18.65
N ASP A 563 3.21 -8.07 -19.40
CA ASP A 563 2.40 -9.26 -19.11
C ASP A 563 3.24 -10.56 -19.13
N TYR A 564 4.23 -10.66 -20.01
CA TYR A 564 5.20 -11.76 -20.01
C TYR A 564 6.02 -11.80 -18.71
N MET A 565 6.63 -10.67 -18.32
CA MET A 565 7.45 -10.57 -17.11
C MET A 565 6.61 -10.84 -15.83
N LEU A 566 5.35 -10.38 -15.81
CA LEU A 566 4.40 -10.66 -14.73
C LEU A 566 3.96 -12.13 -14.70
N SER A 567 3.88 -12.78 -15.87
CA SER A 567 3.60 -14.22 -15.99
C SER A 567 4.74 -15.08 -15.44
N GLU A 568 6.00 -14.78 -15.77
CA GLU A 568 7.17 -15.46 -15.18
C GLU A 568 7.25 -15.22 -13.67
N ARG A 569 7.04 -13.99 -13.20
CA ARG A 569 6.98 -13.72 -11.76
C ARG A 569 5.94 -14.61 -11.06
N ASN A 570 4.74 -14.73 -11.62
CA ASN A 570 3.68 -15.53 -10.99
C ASN A 570 3.99 -17.05 -10.99
N SER A 571 4.81 -17.56 -11.92
CA SER A 571 5.26 -18.97 -11.85
C SER A 571 6.35 -19.16 -10.77
N VAL A 572 7.29 -18.22 -10.65
CA VAL A 572 8.37 -18.24 -9.65
C VAL A 572 7.85 -18.13 -8.22
N PHE A 573 6.82 -17.31 -7.97
CA PHE A 573 6.21 -17.15 -6.64
C PHE A 573 5.09 -18.15 -6.33
N SER A 574 4.91 -19.20 -7.14
CA SER A 574 3.90 -20.27 -6.92
C SER A 574 4.45 -21.54 -6.25
N VAL A 575 5.71 -21.49 -5.79
CA VAL A 575 6.43 -22.54 -5.04
C VAL A 575 6.74 -22.03 -3.62
#